data_AF-A0A6J5ZPJ2-F1
#
_entry.id   AF-A0A6J5ZPJ2-F1
#
_cell.length_a   1.000
_cell.length_b   1.000
_cell.length_c   1.000
_cell.angle_alpha   90.00
_cell.angle_beta   90.00
_cell.angle_gamma   90.00
#
_symmetry.space_group_name_H-M   'P 1'
#
loop_
_entity.id
_entity.type
_entity.pdbx_description
1 polymer ?
#
loop_
_entity_poly.entity_id
_entity_poly.type
_entity_poly.pdbx_seq_one_letter_code
_entity_poly.pdbx_strand_id
1 'polypeptide(L)'
;MHHLVNEIAGLLGDAEVRKQSLPAVVAGDFNAVPWSDEVRRATGASAPFLPSFVLIDAWEACGNRTRGDTWSTENPLVPRKAVYPNRRLDYITTTAPRLRNHGSFESCFLAGIDQVDGTQPSDHYAVVAEVEL
;
A
#
# COMPACT_ATOMS: atom_id res chain seq x y z
N MET A 1 -8.76 -2.08 8.08
CA MET A 1 -7.88 -0.88 8.06
C MET A 1 -7.88 -0.08 9.36
N HIS A 2 -9.03 0.36 9.90
CA HIS A 2 -9.08 1.18 11.12
C HIS A 2 -8.29 0.59 12.30
N HIS A 3 -8.49 -0.70 12.61
CA HIS A 3 -7.76 -1.39 13.69
C HIS A 3 -6.24 -1.35 13.47
N LEU A 4 -5.78 -1.75 12.28
CA LEU A 4 -4.37 -1.74 11.89
C LEU A 4 -3.74 -0.36 12.09
N VAL A 5 -4.40 0.70 11.60
CA VAL A 5 -3.91 2.08 11.73
C VAL A 5 -3.81 2.51 13.20
N ASN A 6 -4.78 2.14 14.04
CA ASN A 6 -4.72 2.42 15.48
C ASN A 6 -3.58 1.68 16.17
N GLU A 7 -3.41 0.40 15.86
CA GLU A 7 -2.38 -0.44 16.46
C GLU A 7 -0.98 0.08 16.12
N ILE A 8 -0.73 0.39 14.84
CA ILE A 8 0.56 0.97 14.41
C ILE A 8 0.78 2.34 15.07
N ALA A 9 -0.24 3.21 15.09
CA ALA A 9 -0.11 4.52 15.73
C ALA A 9 0.19 4.42 17.23
N GLY A 10 -0.39 3.43 17.92
CA GLY A 10 -0.11 3.14 19.33
C GLY A 10 1.31 2.64 19.56
N LEU A 11 1.80 1.74 18.69
CA LEU A 11 3.17 1.20 18.77
C LEU A 11 4.24 2.27 18.50
N LEU A 12 3.97 3.23 17.61
CA LEU A 12 4.91 4.27 17.23
C LEU A 12 4.95 5.47 18.20
N GLY A 13 4.14 5.47 19.25
CA GLY A 13 4.06 6.58 20.19
C GLY A 13 3.35 7.81 19.61
N ASP A 14 3.43 8.95 20.29
CA ASP A 14 2.73 10.17 19.88
C ASP A 14 3.37 10.90 18.67
N ALA A 15 2.76 12.01 18.25
CA ALA A 15 3.22 12.76 17.09
C ALA A 15 4.63 13.36 17.26
N GLU A 16 5.05 13.74 18.47
CA GLU A 16 6.37 14.34 18.70
C GLU A 16 7.46 13.27 18.65
N VAL A 17 7.20 12.09 19.23
CA VAL A 17 8.07 10.91 19.10
C VAL A 17 8.25 10.53 17.63
N ARG A 18 7.14 10.44 16.89
CA ARG A 18 7.15 10.05 15.47
C ARG A 18 7.92 11.03 14.58
N LYS A 19 7.82 12.34 14.82
CA LYS A 19 8.59 13.37 14.08
C LYS A 19 10.11 13.24 14.25
N GLN A 20 10.57 12.54 15.29
CA GLN A 20 11.99 12.32 15.57
C GLN A 20 12.44 10.88 15.24
N SER A 21 11.55 10.05 14.69
CA SER A 21 11.77 8.63 14.46
C SER A 21 11.63 8.28 12.98
N LEU A 22 12.28 7.18 12.56
CA LEU A 22 12.07 6.61 11.24
C LEU A 22 10.61 6.15 11.08
N PRO A 23 10.02 6.27 9.87
CA PRO A 23 8.67 5.76 9.64
C PRO A 23 8.65 4.23 9.71
N ALA A 24 7.50 3.68 10.08
CA ALA A 24 7.24 2.27 9.82
C ALA A 24 6.89 2.06 8.34
N VAL A 25 7.39 0.96 7.77
CA VAL A 25 6.89 0.43 6.51
C VAL A 25 5.75 -0.53 6.83
N VAL A 26 4.59 -0.30 6.23
CA VAL A 26 3.39 -1.14 6.38
C VAL A 26 3.03 -1.64 4.99
N ALA A 27 3.14 -2.95 4.79
CA ALA A 27 2.97 -3.58 3.49
C ALA A 27 2.15 -4.87 3.58
N GLY A 28 1.42 -5.18 2.50
CA GLY A 28 0.67 -6.41 2.33
C GLY A 28 -0.64 -6.22 1.58
N ASP A 29 -1.42 -7.31 1.52
CA ASP A 29 -2.78 -7.30 0.98
C ASP A 29 -3.74 -6.65 1.99
N PHE A 30 -4.21 -5.45 1.65
CA PHE A 30 -5.18 -4.71 2.43
C PHE A 30 -6.64 -5.09 2.11
N ASN A 31 -6.86 -5.91 1.09
CA ASN A 31 -8.16 -6.34 0.58
C ASN A 31 -9.11 -5.17 0.25
N ALA A 32 -8.54 -4.01 -0.05
CA ALA A 32 -9.28 -2.78 -0.30
C ALA A 32 -8.70 -2.05 -1.51
N VAL A 33 -9.58 -1.53 -2.37
CA VAL A 33 -9.19 -0.76 -3.57
C VAL A 33 -8.85 0.69 -3.21
N PRO A 34 -8.06 1.41 -4.02
CA PRO A 34 -7.57 2.74 -3.66
C PRO A 34 -8.66 3.79 -3.40
N TRP A 35 -9.82 3.65 -4.05
CA TRP A 35 -10.98 4.53 -3.88
C TRP A 35 -11.94 4.08 -2.76
N SER A 36 -11.65 3.00 -2.04
CA SER A 36 -12.45 2.59 -0.89
C SER A 36 -12.25 3.55 0.28
N ASP A 37 -13.24 3.67 1.16
CA ASP A 37 -13.09 4.53 2.34
C ASP A 37 -12.02 4.00 3.31
N GLU A 38 -11.76 2.69 3.33
CA GLU A 38 -10.65 2.11 4.09
C GLU A 38 -9.31 2.71 3.66
N VAL A 39 -9.01 2.73 2.36
CA VAL A 39 -7.73 3.25 1.86
C VAL A 39 -7.70 4.76 1.92
N ARG A 40 -8.75 5.46 1.44
CA ARG A 40 -8.76 6.93 1.42
C ARG A 40 -8.63 7.56 2.81
N ARG A 41 -9.22 6.94 3.84
CA ARG A 41 -9.08 7.41 5.23
C ARG A 41 -7.73 7.03 5.82
N ALA A 42 -7.14 5.90 5.44
CA ALA A 42 -5.80 5.54 5.88
C ALA A 42 -4.72 6.46 5.29
N THR A 43 -4.90 6.90 4.04
CA THR A 43 -3.92 7.73 3.32
C THR A 43 -4.15 9.23 3.42
N GLY A 44 -5.26 9.66 4.04
CA GLY A 44 -5.60 11.08 4.18
C GLY A 44 -6.21 11.70 2.91
N ALA A 45 -6.56 10.90 1.90
CA ALA A 45 -7.35 11.35 0.74
C ALA A 45 -8.82 11.66 1.11
N SER A 46 -9.25 11.25 2.31
CA SER A 46 -10.48 11.69 2.97
C SER A 46 -10.24 11.87 4.48
N ALA A 47 -11.29 12.12 5.26
CA ALA A 47 -11.16 12.35 6.71
C ALA A 47 -10.45 11.17 7.40
N PRO A 48 -9.23 11.38 7.96
CA PRO A 48 -8.38 10.29 8.38
C PRO A 48 -8.97 9.53 9.57
N PHE A 49 -8.54 8.28 9.75
CA PHE A 49 -8.92 7.49 10.92
C PHE A 49 -8.46 8.11 12.23
N LEU A 50 -7.26 8.67 12.22
CA LEU A 50 -6.64 9.31 13.37
C LEU A 50 -6.18 10.72 12.98
N PRO A 51 -6.40 11.73 13.84
CA PRO A 51 -5.86 13.06 13.60
C PRO A 51 -4.34 13.01 13.46
N SER A 52 -3.82 13.63 12.40
CA SER A 52 -2.38 13.73 12.15
C SER A 52 -1.63 12.38 12.09
N PHE A 53 -2.28 11.32 11.62
CA PHE A 53 -1.62 10.05 11.32
C PHE A 53 -2.18 9.46 10.02
N VAL A 54 -1.31 9.24 9.04
CA VAL A 54 -1.66 8.71 7.72
C VAL A 54 -0.58 7.77 7.21
N LEU A 55 -0.96 6.91 6.27
CA LEU A 55 -0.05 6.08 5.49
C LEU A 55 0.20 6.74 4.13
N ILE A 56 1.46 6.83 3.72
CA ILE A 56 1.85 7.30 2.39
C ILE A 56 1.95 6.09 1.49
N ASP A 57 1.09 5.99 0.47
CA ASP A 57 1.07 4.90 -0.50
C ASP A 57 2.22 5.04 -1.52
N ALA A 58 3.08 4.03 -1.61
CA ALA A 58 4.22 4.02 -2.54
C ALA A 58 3.78 4.16 -4.01
N TRP A 59 2.67 3.53 -4.40
CA TRP A 59 2.20 3.56 -5.78
C TRP A 59 1.86 4.98 -6.23
N GLU A 60 1.07 5.68 -5.41
CA GLU A 60 0.67 7.06 -5.67
C GLU A 60 1.86 8.02 -5.48
N ALA A 61 2.70 7.81 -4.47
CA ALA A 61 3.86 8.67 -4.18
C ALA A 61 4.89 8.68 -5.31
N CYS A 62 5.08 7.55 -6.00
CA CYS A 62 5.95 7.44 -7.18
C CYS A 62 5.32 8.01 -8.46
N GLY A 63 4.09 8.52 -8.40
CA GLY A 63 3.40 9.13 -9.55
C GLY A 63 2.90 8.13 -10.59
N ASN A 64 2.70 6.86 -10.21
CA ASN A 64 2.15 5.86 -11.12
C ASN A 64 0.73 6.24 -11.55
N ARG A 65 0.48 6.22 -12.86
CA ARG A 65 -0.80 6.67 -13.44
C ARG A 65 -1.76 5.53 -13.76
N THR A 66 -1.28 4.30 -13.77
CA THR A 66 -2.12 3.11 -13.97
C THR A 66 -2.75 2.71 -12.64
N ARG A 67 -3.83 1.92 -12.71
CA ARG A 67 -4.53 1.42 -11.51
C ARG A 67 -3.63 0.56 -10.60
N GLY A 68 -2.61 -0.07 -11.19
CA GLY A 68 -1.71 -0.99 -10.48
C GLY A 68 -2.45 -2.23 -9.97
N ASP A 69 -3.36 -2.80 -10.77
CA ASP A 69 -4.16 -3.94 -10.33
C ASP A 69 -3.27 -5.14 -10.00
N THR A 70 -3.15 -5.47 -8.71
CA THR A 70 -2.35 -6.58 -8.20
C THR A 70 -3.13 -7.89 -8.30
N TRP A 71 -4.46 -7.84 -8.33
CA TRP A 71 -5.32 -8.98 -8.60
C TRP A 71 -6.10 -8.75 -9.91
N SER A 72 -5.65 -9.37 -10.99
CA SER A 72 -6.06 -9.08 -12.38
C SER A 72 -6.62 -10.30 -13.10
N THR A 73 -7.62 -10.11 -13.97
CA THR A 73 -8.11 -11.17 -14.86
C THR A 73 -7.09 -11.64 -15.89
N GLU A 74 -6.01 -10.88 -16.10
CA GLU A 74 -4.89 -11.29 -16.96
C GLU A 74 -4.07 -12.41 -16.32
N ASN A 75 -4.10 -12.51 -14.99
CA ASN A 75 -3.46 -13.60 -14.26
C ASN A 75 -4.33 -14.87 -14.38
N PRO A 76 -3.80 -15.99 -14.90
CA PRO A 76 -4.58 -17.21 -15.13
C PRO A 76 -5.02 -17.92 -13.84
N LEU A 77 -4.43 -17.59 -12.69
CA LEU A 77 -4.83 -18.12 -11.39
C LEU A 77 -6.04 -17.38 -10.79
N VAL A 78 -6.37 -16.18 -11.29
CA VAL A 78 -7.58 -15.45 -10.88
C VAL A 78 -8.82 -16.14 -11.46
N PRO A 79 -9.84 -16.48 -10.63
CA PRO A 79 -11.03 -17.18 -11.12
C PRO A 79 -11.75 -16.41 -12.23
N ARG A 80 -12.04 -17.08 -13.36
CA ARG A 80 -12.75 -16.48 -14.51
C ARG A 80 -14.14 -15.91 -14.17
N LYS A 81 -14.77 -16.40 -13.09
CA LYS A 81 -16.09 -15.95 -12.61
C LYS A 81 -15.98 -15.03 -11.38
N ALA A 82 -14.82 -14.40 -11.16
CA ALA A 82 -14.64 -13.41 -10.11
C ALA A 82 -15.68 -12.29 -10.26
N VAL A 83 -16.37 -11.97 -9.16
CA VAL A 83 -17.47 -10.99 -9.14
C VAL A 83 -16.94 -9.55 -9.21
N TYR A 84 -15.65 -9.33 -8.90
CA TYR A 84 -15.02 -8.01 -8.97
C TYR A 84 -13.49 -8.08 -9.14
N PRO A 85 -12.99 -8.46 -10.32
CA PRO A 85 -11.55 -8.53 -10.59
C PRO A 85 -10.96 -7.17 -10.97
N ASN A 86 -9.64 -7.15 -11.25
CA ASN A 86 -8.87 -5.97 -11.63
C ASN A 86 -8.84 -4.94 -10.50
N ARG A 87 -8.17 -5.31 -9.42
CA ARG A 87 -8.09 -4.51 -8.19
C ARG A 87 -6.65 -4.41 -7.73
N ARG A 88 -6.26 -3.21 -7.32
CA ARG A 88 -5.07 -2.99 -6.48
C ARG A 88 -5.44 -3.24 -5.03
N LEU A 89 -5.00 -4.38 -4.51
CA LEU A 89 -5.29 -4.83 -3.15
C LEU A 89 -4.04 -4.84 -2.27
N ASP A 90 -2.87 -4.94 -2.89
CA ASP A 90 -1.58 -4.99 -2.22
C ASP A 90 -0.91 -3.62 -2.23
N TYR A 91 -0.34 -3.22 -1.10
CA TYR A 91 0.23 -1.90 -0.89
C TYR A 91 1.58 -2.02 -0.18
N ILE A 92 2.47 -1.06 -0.47
CA ILE A 92 3.61 -0.71 0.39
C ILE A 92 3.40 0.73 0.81
N THR A 93 3.48 1.01 2.10
CA THR A 93 3.23 2.35 2.64
C THR A 93 4.23 2.75 3.72
N THR A 94 4.43 4.05 3.95
CA THR A 94 5.19 4.58 5.08
C THR A 94 4.33 5.45 5.99
N THR A 95 4.55 5.42 7.30
CA THR A 95 3.74 6.22 8.26
C THR A 95 4.15 7.68 8.30
N ALA A 96 3.20 8.61 8.45
CA ALA A 96 3.44 10.01 8.77
C ALA A 96 2.69 10.43 10.05
N PRO A 97 3.20 11.37 10.87
CA PRO A 97 4.46 12.10 10.74
C PRO A 97 5.69 11.21 10.95
N ARG A 98 6.85 11.69 10.50
CA ARG A 98 8.13 10.96 10.51
C ARG A 98 9.30 11.93 10.48
N LEU A 99 10.51 11.43 10.73
CA LEU A 99 11.75 12.20 10.66
C LEU A 99 12.03 12.67 9.22
N ARG A 100 12.01 13.99 9.01
CA ARG A 100 12.43 14.66 7.76
C ARG A 100 11.85 13.96 6.51
N ASN A 101 12.72 13.57 5.58
CA ASN A 101 12.35 12.97 4.30
C ASN A 101 12.33 11.43 4.34
N HIS A 102 12.75 10.79 5.44
CA HIS A 102 12.72 9.34 5.57
C HIS A 102 11.31 8.81 5.26
N GLY A 103 11.21 7.66 4.62
CA GLY A 103 9.99 7.10 4.05
C GLY A 103 9.57 7.68 2.70
N SER A 104 10.42 8.45 2.02
CA SER A 104 10.25 8.79 0.60
C SER A 104 10.44 7.56 -0.27
N PHE A 105 9.60 7.43 -1.29
CA PHE A 105 9.72 6.37 -2.29
C PHE A 105 10.41 6.90 -3.54
N GLU A 106 11.36 6.13 -4.07
CA GLU A 106 12.09 6.46 -5.30
C GLU A 106 11.46 5.79 -6.52
N SER A 107 11.02 4.55 -6.38
CA SER A 107 10.36 3.78 -7.41
C SER A 107 9.29 2.86 -6.81
N CYS A 108 8.26 2.54 -7.59
CA CYS A 108 7.24 1.56 -7.22
C CYS A 108 6.67 0.92 -8.49
N PHE A 109 6.67 -0.41 -8.58
CA PHE A 109 6.19 -1.14 -9.76
C PHE A 109 5.67 -2.53 -9.40
N LEU A 110 4.94 -3.15 -10.34
CA LEU A 110 4.47 -4.52 -10.19
C LEU A 110 5.50 -5.52 -10.73
N ALA A 111 5.71 -6.60 -9.99
CA ALA A 111 6.59 -7.71 -10.37
C ALA A 111 5.82 -9.04 -10.41
N GLY A 112 6.35 -10.00 -11.17
CA GLY A 112 5.69 -11.29 -11.36
C GLY A 112 4.40 -11.19 -12.18
N ILE A 113 4.30 -10.22 -13.10
CA ILE A 113 3.17 -10.13 -14.05
C ILE A 113 3.25 -11.27 -15.06
N ASP A 114 4.43 -11.46 -15.65
CA ASP A 114 4.66 -12.50 -16.65
C ASP A 114 4.88 -13.86 -15.99
N GLN A 115 4.36 -14.90 -16.63
CA GLN A 115 4.63 -16.27 -16.24
C GLN A 115 6.08 -16.65 -16.55
N VAL A 116 6.68 -17.46 -15.68
CA VAL A 116 8.00 -18.08 -15.92
C VAL A 116 7.77 -19.57 -16.12
N ASP A 117 8.17 -20.10 -17.29
CA ASP A 117 7.93 -21.49 -17.68
C ASP A 117 6.46 -21.93 -17.54
N GLY A 118 5.54 -21.03 -17.93
CA GLY A 118 4.08 -21.24 -17.83
C GLY A 118 3.53 -21.21 -16.41
N THR A 119 4.36 -20.91 -15.41
CA THR A 119 3.97 -20.87 -14.00
C THR A 119 3.81 -19.43 -13.54
N GLN A 120 2.68 -19.18 -12.87
CA GLN A 120 2.42 -17.95 -12.15
C GLN A 120 2.69 -18.19 -10.64
N PRO A 121 3.44 -17.31 -9.94
CA PRO A 121 3.79 -17.54 -8.53
C PRO A 121 2.61 -17.40 -7.55
N SER A 122 1.61 -16.59 -7.89
CA SER A 122 0.42 -16.32 -7.08
C SER A 122 -0.69 -15.74 -7.95
N ASP A 123 -1.95 -15.82 -7.50
CA ASP A 123 -3.06 -15.08 -8.11
C ASP A 123 -2.96 -13.56 -7.91
N HIS A 124 -2.02 -13.10 -7.09
CA HIS A 124 -1.61 -11.70 -6.98
C HIS A 124 -0.25 -11.46 -7.67
N TYR A 125 -0.10 -10.27 -8.27
CA TYR A 125 1.18 -9.69 -8.66
C TYR A 125 1.84 -9.02 -7.45
N ALA A 126 3.16 -9.11 -7.37
CA ALA A 126 3.91 -8.48 -6.28
C ALA A 126 4.01 -6.96 -6.50
N VAL A 127 4.01 -6.20 -5.41
CA VAL A 127 4.37 -4.77 -5.41
C VAL A 127 5.80 -4.65 -4.92
N VAL A 128 6.63 -3.91 -5.64
CA VAL A 128 8.02 -3.62 -5.28
C VAL A 128 8.16 -2.12 -5.15
N ALA A 129 8.79 -1.63 -4.08
CA ALA A 129 9.09 -0.23 -3.89
C ALA A 129 10.48 -0.04 -3.28
N GLU A 130 11.17 1.00 -3.74
CA GLU A 130 12.42 1.48 -3.16
C GLU A 130 12.12 2.65 -2.22
N VAL A 131 12.57 2.54 -0.97
CA VAL A 131 12.27 3.50 0.10
C VAL A 131 13.54 3.95 0.81
N GLU A 132 13.69 5.25 0.99
CA GLU A 132 14.78 5.84 1.76
C GLU A 132 14.41 5.86 3.25
N LEU A 133 15.13 5.14 4.11
CA LEU A 133 14.85 5.03 5.55
C LEU A 133 15.88 5.71 6.43
#